data_AF-A0A6I0T3W4-F1
#
_entry.id   AF-A0A6I0T3W4-F1
#
_cell.length_a   1.000
_cell.length_b   1.000
_cell.length_c   1.000
_cell.angle_alpha   90.00
_cell.angle_beta   90.00
_cell.angle_gamma   90.00
#
_symmetry.space_group_name_H-M   'P 1'
#
loop_
_entity.id
_entity.type
_entity.pdbx_description
1 polymer ?
#
loop_
_entity_poly.entity_id
_entity_poly.type
_entity_poly.pdbx_seq_one_letter_code
_entity_poly.pdbx_strand_id
1 'polypeptide(L)' 'MEKEIEVEMTAELYSFLLENKFKNGMVYIISMHEFVEKYDMAESVEEESLMRGFQRWRKKMKEE' A
#
# COMPACT_ATOMS: atom_id res chain seq x y z
N MET A 1 -16.39 -12.07 3.73
CA MET A 1 -16.66 -10.74 3.15
C MET A 1 -15.64 -9.72 3.64
N GLU A 2 -15.67 -9.22 4.89
CA GLU A 2 -14.71 -8.20 5.36
C GLU A 2 -13.23 -8.61 5.23
N LYS A 3 -12.86 -9.82 5.67
CA LYS A 3 -11.47 -10.33 5.53
C LYS A 3 -11.01 -10.52 4.08
N GLU A 4 -11.93 -10.77 3.16
CA GLU A 4 -11.61 -11.00 1.76
C GLU A 4 -11.34 -9.66 1.07
N ILE A 5 -12.16 -8.66 1.37
CA ILE A 5 -11.97 -7.26 0.98
C ILE A 5 -10.64 -6.72 1.52
N GLU A 6 -10.30 -7.01 2.78
CA GLU A 6 -9.02 -6.58 3.38
C GLU A 6 -7.80 -7.17 2.64
N VAL A 7 -7.88 -8.45 2.24
CA VAL A 7 -6.81 -9.12 1.48
C VAL A 7 -6.67 -8.52 0.09
N GLU A 8 -7.78 -8.32 -0.62
CA GLU A 8 -7.79 -7.72 -1.96
C GLU A 8 -7.25 -6.29 -1.95
N MET A 9 -7.71 -5.46 -1.01
CA MET A 9 -7.22 -4.08 -0.85
C MET A 9 -5.73 -4.02 -0.53
N THR A 10 -5.23 -4.92 0.32
CA THR A 10 -3.80 -4.97 0.66
C THR A 10 -2.96 -5.36 -0.56
N ALA A 11 -3.43 -6.34 -1.35
CA ALA A 11 -2.75 -6.75 -2.57
C ALA A 11 -2.72 -5.62 -3.62
N GLU A 12 -3.83 -4.88 -3.78
CA GLU A 12 -3.89 -3.72 -4.66
C GLU A 12 -2.93 -2.61 -4.21
N LEU A 13 -2.95 -2.26 -2.92
CA LEU A 13 -2.06 -1.23 -2.35
C LEU A 13 -0.59 -1.56 -2.62
N TYR A 14 -0.15 -2.78 -2.31
CA TYR A 14 1.26 -3.15 -2.48
C TYR A 14 1.69 -3.16 -3.95
N SER A 15 0.81 -3.64 -4.84
CA SER A 15 1.02 -3.57 -6.29
C SER A 15 1.17 -2.12 -6.74
N PHE A 16 0.23 -1.24 -6.34
CA PHE A 16 0.24 0.18 -6.70
C PHE A 16 1.52 0.89 -6.26
N LEU A 17 1.96 0.67 -5.02
CA LEU A 17 3.18 1.27 -4.48
C LEU A 17 4.43 0.83 -5.26
N LEU A 18 4.54 -0.46 -5.60
CA LEU A 18 5.67 -0.97 -6.37
C LEU A 18 5.65 -0.46 -7.81
N GLU A 19 4.50 -0.49 -8.48
CA GLU A 19 4.38 0.01 -9.85
C GLU A 19 4.74 1.48 -9.95
N ASN A 20 4.24 2.31 -9.04
CA ASN A 20 4.58 3.72 -9.01
C ASN A 20 6.07 3.96 -8.74
N LYS A 21 6.70 3.14 -7.89
CA LYS A 21 8.14 3.26 -7.65
C LYS A 21 8.99 2.87 -8.86
N PHE A 22 8.66 1.75 -9.51
CA PHE A 22 9.51 1.17 -10.55
C PHE A 22 9.20 1.66 -11.96
N LYS A 23 7.92 1.89 -12.28
CA LYS A 23 7.49 2.36 -13.61
C LYS A 23 7.42 3.89 -13.67
N ASN A 24 6.89 4.53 -12.62
CA ASN A 24 6.59 5.97 -12.64
C ASN A 24 7.65 6.82 -11.91
N GLY A 25 8.63 6.19 -11.26
CA GLY A 25 9.69 6.88 -10.52
C GLY A 25 9.24 7.60 -9.24
N MET A 26 7.99 7.41 -8.81
CA MET A 26 7.42 8.07 -7.65
C MET A 26 7.93 7.47 -6.34
N VAL A 27 7.84 8.25 -5.26
CA VAL A 27 8.20 7.78 -3.91
C VAL A 27 6.97 7.21 -3.21
N TYR A 28 7.19 6.20 -2.36
CA TYR A 28 6.10 5.46 -1.71
C TYR A 28 5.16 6.33 -0.86
N ILE A 29 5.66 7.42 -0.25
CA ILE A 29 4.83 8.30 0.58
C ILE A 29 3.77 9.04 -0.24
N ILE A 30 4.13 9.51 -1.45
CA ILE A 30 3.18 10.19 -2.34
C ILE A 30 2.15 9.19 -2.85
N SER A 31 2.60 8.00 -3.26
CA SER A 31 1.70 6.95 -3.73
C SER A 31 0.81 6.37 -2.61
N MET A 32 1.26 6.35 -1.35
CA MET A 32 0.40 5.98 -0.23
C MET A 32 -0.75 6.97 -0.09
N HIS A 33 -0.43 8.26 -0.09
CA HIS A 33 -1.41 9.33 0.01
C HIS A 33 -2.41 9.30 -1.15
N GLU A 34 -1.94 9.18 -2.40
CA GLU A 34 -2.81 9.07 -3.58
C GLU A 34 -3.76 7.86 -3.51
N PHE A 35 -3.29 6.72 -2.98
CA PHE A 35 -4.13 5.53 -2.85
C PHE A 35 -5.23 5.72 -1.80
N VAL A 36 -4.88 6.30 -0.65
CA VAL A 36 -5.82 6.55 0.44
C VAL A 36 -6.89 7.57 0.03
N GLU A 37 -6.50 8.63 -0.66
CA GLU A 37 -7.43 9.62 -1.22
C GLU A 37 -8.33 9.01 -2.32
N LYS A 38 -7.79 8.19 -3.22
CA LYS A 38 -8.55 7.52 -4.29
C LYS A 38 -9.72 6.68 -3.74
N TYR A 39 -9.55 6.10 -2.56
CA TYR A 39 -10.54 5.24 -1.93
C TYR A 39 -11.32 5.91 -0.78
N ASP A 40 -11.16 7.22 -0.59
CA ASP A 40 -11.82 7.97 0.50
C ASP A 40 -11.55 7.37 1.89
N MET A 41 -10.32 6.88 2.09
CA MET A 41 -9.91 6.20 3.31
C MET A 41 -9.19 7.13 4.30
N ALA A 42 -8.95 8.39 3.94
CA ALA A 42 -8.11 9.32 4.71
C ALA A 42 -8.56 9.51 6.17
N GLU A 43 -9.86 9.44 6.43
CA GLU A 43 -10.42 9.53 7.79
C GLU A 43 -10.50 8.17 8.52
N SER A 44 -10.33 7.07 7.78
CA SER A 44 -10.52 5.70 8.28
C SER A 44 -9.22 4.94 8.52
N VAL A 45 -8.11 5.36 7.91
CA VAL A 45 -6.82 4.67 8.02
C VAL A 45 -5.68 5.60 8.35
N GLU A 46 -4.71 5.07 9.10
CA GLU A 46 -3.44 5.72 9.35
C GLU A 46 -2.42 5.28 8.29
N GLU A 47 -2.02 6.20 7.40
CA GLU A 47 -1.03 5.95 6.34
C GLU A 47 0.28 5.36 6.88
N GLU A 48 0.71 5.78 8.08
CA GLU A 48 1.93 5.25 8.70
C GLU A 48 1.80 3.75 9.02
N SER A 49 0.64 3.31 9.48
CA SER A 49 0.36 1.89 9.73
C SER A 49 0.41 1.06 8.45
N LEU A 50 -0.16 1.58 7.35
CA LEU A 50 -0.07 0.96 6.03
C LEU A 50 1.39 0.89 5.53
N MET A 51 2.15 1.98 5.69
CA MET A 51 3.56 2.02 5.31
C MET A 51 4.40 1.00 6.09
N ARG A 52 4.19 0.88 7.41
CA ARG A 52 4.86 -0.14 8.23
C ARG A 52 4.49 -1.56 7.78
N GLY A 53 3.23 -1.81 7.41
CA GLY A 53 2.77 -3.06 6.83
C GLY A 53 3.53 -3.40 5.54
N PHE A 54 3.55 -2.46 4.60
CA PHE A 54 4.25 -2.61 3.33
C PHE A 54 5.76 -2.87 3.50
N GLN A 55 6.42 -2.16 4.41
CA GLN A 55 7.84 -2.37 4.71
C GLN A 55 8.13 -3.77 5.24
N ARG A 56 7.29 -4.28 6.15
CA ARG A 56 7.41 -5.66 6.68
C ARG A 56 7.22 -6.70 5.57
N TRP A 57 6.20 -6.53 4.74
CA TRP A 57 5.95 -7.42 3.60
C TRP A 57 7.14 -7.44 2.63
N ARG A 58 7.65 -6.26 2.24
CA ARG A 58 8.80 -6.15 1.33
C ARG A 58 10.06 -6.79 1.89
N LYS A 59 10.25 -6.75 3.21
CA LYS A 59 11.37 -7.45 3.86
C LYS A 59 11.24 -8.96 3.70
N LYS A 60 10.06 -9.52 3.95
CA LYS A 60 9.80 -10.96 3.78
C LYS A 60 10.04 -11.43 2.34
N MET A 61 9.55 -10.69 1.35
CA MET A 61 9.72 -11.02 -0.08
C MET A 61 11.18 -10.99 -0.58
N LYS A 62 12.12 -10.43 0.21
CA LYS A 62 13.55 -10.43 -0.11
C LYS A 62 14.33 -11.53 0.62
N GLU A 63 13.73 -12.09 1.66
CA GLU A 63 14.30 -13.20 2.43
C GLU A 63 13.88 -14.57 1.85
N GLU A 64 12.93 -14.58 0.91
CA GLU A 64 12.55 -15.69 0.02
C GLU A 64 13.34 -15.66 -1.30
#